data_AF-A0A023F6R2-F1
#
_entry.id   AF-A0A023F6R2-F1
#
_cell.length_a   1.000
_cell.length_b   1.000
_cell.length_c   1.000
_cell.angle_alpha   90.00
_cell.angle_beta   90.00
_cell.angle_gamma   90.00
#
_symmetry.space_group_name_H-M   'P 1'
#
loop_
_entity.id
_entity.type
_entity.pdbx_description
1 polymer ?
#
loop_
_entity_poly.entity_id
_entity_poly.type
_entity_poly.pdbx_seq_one_letter_code
_entity_poly.pdbx_strand_id
1 'polypeptide(L)'
;MRSPTILLYSILLCVTYFGTAVFQQLNSGRECKNDGDCVMNAYCFEGKMCLCRNGFVAINTSKKTFICVNEASNVGDVCQYDIQCGKALGIHSECKKNIGEADKAGRCQCKQDSHYQDGICYPNSRIGEACQVNDNCVILTPNLAAYCDHSRCVCPPYYHPDDYGTDCLPSSDLGGPCITDDDCITMNSRCRNVCECNMGYIVNEKRTDCLKAADKLHDPCDEDKQCSEFLPRSTCDPIRKRCNCSLGLHEVNGACFQSARLHEPCTQKEECLIDSRDLSRIECNGGFCICAEHYEMVNRSDCIDPRRTFPGTPTGVGVMRQINTSLMMVITAIAALW
;
A
#
# COMPACT_ATOMS: atom_id res chain seq x y z
N MET A 1 28.11 17.43 12.59
CA MET A 1 29.45 17.03 13.09
C MET A 1 29.25 16.00 14.19
N ARG A 2 29.38 14.70 13.88
CA ARG A 2 29.23 13.62 14.88
C ARG A 2 30.53 13.51 15.67
N SER A 3 30.42 13.46 17.00
CA SER A 3 31.55 13.48 17.93
C SER A 3 32.50 12.29 17.69
N PRO A 4 33.83 12.49 17.60
CA PRO A 4 34.80 11.42 17.38
C PRO A 4 34.82 10.38 18.51
N THR A 5 34.35 10.74 19.71
CA THR A 5 34.21 9.84 20.86
C THR A 5 33.13 8.76 20.68
N ILE A 6 32.07 9.02 19.91
CA ILE A 6 31.00 8.05 19.67
C ILE A 6 31.48 6.97 18.70
N LEU A 7 32.26 7.34 17.68
CA LEU A 7 32.85 6.40 16.73
C LEU A 7 33.83 5.43 17.43
N LEU A 8 34.69 5.94 18.30
CA LEU A 8 35.64 5.13 19.08
C LEU A 8 34.94 4.15 20.03
N TYR A 9 33.89 4.58 20.73
CA TYR A 9 33.10 3.69 21.59
C TYR A 9 32.37 2.60 20.79
N SER A 10 31.85 2.95 19.62
CA SER A 10 31.18 2.01 18.71
C SER A 10 32.14 0.93 18.20
N ILE A 11 33.36 1.34 17.83
CA ILE A 11 34.42 0.42 17.36
C ILE A 11 34.90 -0.46 18.51
N LEU A 12 35.11 0.07 19.71
CA LEU A 12 35.50 -0.71 20.90
C LEU A 12 34.42 -1.72 21.31
N LEU A 13 33.14 -1.34 21.27
CA LEU A 13 32.02 -2.25 21.54
C LEU A 13 31.90 -3.33 20.47
N CYS A 14 32.15 -3.02 19.20
CA CYS A 14 32.20 -4.01 18.13
C CYS A 14 33.36 -4.99 18.34
N VAL A 15 34.57 -4.51 18.61
CA VAL A 15 35.76 -5.36 18.80
C VAL A 15 35.61 -6.27 20.02
N THR A 16 35.02 -5.78 21.13
CA THR A 16 34.75 -6.63 22.29
C THR A 16 33.63 -7.64 22.02
N TYR A 17 32.58 -7.27 21.28
CA TYR A 17 31.49 -8.19 20.92
C TYR A 17 31.93 -9.29 19.92
N PHE A 18 32.74 -8.93 18.92
CA PHE A 18 33.35 -9.90 18.01
C PHE A 18 34.40 -10.78 18.72
N GLY A 19 35.19 -10.20 19.63
CA GLY A 19 36.17 -10.92 20.44
C GLY A 19 35.55 -11.94 21.39
N THR A 20 34.41 -11.62 22.02
CA THR A 20 33.69 -12.56 22.91
C THR A 20 33.00 -13.67 22.14
N ALA A 21 32.42 -13.38 20.97
CA ALA A 21 31.75 -14.39 20.14
C ALA A 21 32.72 -15.47 19.60
N VAL A 22 33.92 -15.07 19.15
CA VAL A 22 34.96 -16.01 18.68
C VAL A 22 35.52 -16.86 19.83
N PHE A 23 35.72 -16.26 21.01
CA PHE A 23 36.21 -16.98 22.20
C PHE A 23 35.20 -18.02 22.73
N GLN A 24 33.90 -17.82 22.45
CA GLN A 24 32.83 -18.69 22.94
C GLN A 24 32.70 -20.01 22.17
N GLN A 25 33.24 -20.11 20.94
CA GLN A 25 33.21 -21.33 20.11
C GLN A 25 34.39 -22.30 20.35
N LEU A 26 35.47 -21.83 20.97
CA LEU A 26 36.67 -22.63 21.29
C LEU A 26 36.73 -23.05 22.77
N ASN A 27 35.93 -22.40 23.62
CA ASN A 27 36.00 -22.55 25.05
C ASN A 27 35.22 -23.79 25.51
N SER A 28 35.95 -24.78 26.01
CA SER A 28 35.36 -25.98 26.62
C SER A 28 34.71 -25.72 27.99
N GLY A 29 35.01 -24.57 28.62
CA GLY A 29 34.64 -24.27 30.00
C GLY A 29 35.32 -25.18 31.04
N ARG A 30 36.44 -25.85 30.68
CA ARG A 30 37.17 -26.77 31.57
C ARG A 30 38.48 -26.20 32.04
N GLU A 31 38.71 -26.27 33.35
CA GLU A 31 39.97 -25.86 33.96
C GLU A 31 41.08 -26.89 33.70
N CYS A 32 42.30 -26.42 33.54
CA CYS A 32 43.50 -27.24 33.36
C CYS A 32 44.72 -26.55 33.97
N LYS A 33 45.76 -27.31 34.30
CA LYS A 33 47.08 -26.80 34.66
C LYS A 33 48.10 -27.04 33.54
N ASN A 34 47.96 -28.15 32.81
CA ASN A 34 48.81 -28.50 31.68
C ASN A 34 47.99 -29.20 30.57
N ASP A 35 48.61 -29.41 29.40
CA ASP A 35 47.97 -30.03 28.24
C ASP A 35 47.46 -31.47 28.50
N GLY A 36 48.09 -32.20 29.43
CA GLY A 36 47.67 -33.56 29.79
C GLY A 36 46.34 -33.62 30.53
N ASP A 37 45.88 -32.50 31.09
CA ASP A 37 44.56 -32.39 31.72
C ASP A 37 43.43 -32.27 30.69
N CYS A 38 43.76 -32.04 29.41
CA CYS A 38 42.80 -31.79 28.33
C CYS A 38 42.54 -33.03 27.47
N VAL A 39 41.37 -33.06 26.81
CA VAL A 39 40.98 -34.15 25.90
C VAL A 39 41.83 -34.15 24.61
N MET A 40 41.74 -35.22 23.82
CA MET A 40 42.44 -35.31 22.54
C MET A 40 42.08 -34.13 21.63
N ASN A 41 43.10 -33.60 20.93
CA ASN A 41 43.01 -32.41 20.09
C ASN A 41 42.67 -31.10 20.84
N ALA A 42 42.88 -31.06 22.16
CA ALA A 42 42.87 -29.84 22.95
C ALA A 42 44.27 -29.49 23.49
N TYR A 43 44.41 -28.29 24.04
CA TYR A 43 45.59 -27.80 24.74
C TYR A 43 45.17 -26.89 25.91
N CYS A 44 46.04 -26.72 26.89
CA CYS A 44 45.78 -25.89 28.06
C CYS A 44 46.22 -24.44 27.83
N PHE A 45 45.26 -23.54 27.68
CA PHE A 45 45.50 -22.12 27.51
C PHE A 45 45.78 -21.45 28.86
N GLU A 46 46.94 -20.82 28.97
CA GLU A 46 47.43 -20.07 30.14
C GLU A 46 47.39 -20.82 31.48
N GLY A 47 47.44 -22.16 31.47
CA GLY A 47 47.32 -22.95 32.70
C GLY A 47 45.98 -22.73 33.42
N LYS A 48 44.94 -22.38 32.65
CA LYS A 48 43.61 -22.06 33.18
C LYS A 48 42.51 -22.84 32.49
N MET A 49 42.52 -22.97 31.17
CA MET A 49 41.40 -23.61 30.46
C MET A 49 41.78 -24.43 29.24
N CYS A 50 41.07 -25.53 29.00
CA CYS A 50 41.26 -26.33 27.79
C CYS A 50 40.58 -25.69 26.59
N LEU A 51 41.32 -25.51 25.49
CA LEU A 51 40.80 -25.05 24.20
C LEU A 51 41.07 -26.11 23.14
N CYS A 52 40.16 -26.26 22.17
CA CYS A 52 40.43 -27.12 21.02
C CYS A 52 41.54 -26.52 20.14
N ARG A 53 42.37 -27.38 19.54
CA ARG A 53 43.42 -26.98 18.59
C ARG A 53 42.79 -26.44 17.30
N ASN A 54 43.57 -25.70 16.52
CA ASN A 54 43.09 -25.17 15.24
C ASN A 54 42.62 -26.31 14.31
N GLY A 55 41.47 -26.12 13.64
CA GLY A 55 40.79 -27.15 12.86
C GLY A 55 39.85 -28.06 13.66
N PHE A 56 39.65 -27.78 14.96
CA PHE A 56 38.72 -28.52 15.82
C PHE A 56 37.75 -27.59 16.57
N VAL A 57 36.49 -28.03 16.68
CA VAL A 57 35.44 -27.36 17.45
C VAL A 57 35.07 -28.14 18.70
N ALA A 58 34.77 -27.42 19.78
CA ALA A 58 34.41 -27.98 21.07
C ALA A 58 32.92 -28.38 21.12
N ILE A 59 32.63 -29.60 21.52
CA ILE A 59 31.26 -30.10 21.76
C ILE A 59 31.14 -30.54 23.20
N ASN A 60 30.24 -29.92 23.96
CA ASN A 60 29.93 -30.35 25.32
C ASN A 60 29.03 -31.59 25.28
N THR A 61 29.58 -32.75 25.65
CA THR A 61 28.82 -34.01 25.75
C THR A 61 28.10 -34.13 27.09
N SER A 62 28.56 -33.43 28.14
CA SER A 62 27.86 -33.33 29.41
C SER A 62 28.23 -32.05 30.17
N LYS A 63 27.64 -31.84 31.35
CA LYS A 63 28.04 -30.77 32.26
C LYS A 63 29.52 -30.81 32.64
N LYS A 64 30.21 -31.95 32.52
CA LYS A 64 31.61 -32.15 32.90
C LYS A 64 32.53 -32.59 31.76
N THR A 65 32.00 -32.99 30.61
CA THR A 65 32.78 -33.57 29.51
C THR A 65 32.56 -32.79 28.22
N PHE A 66 33.65 -32.65 27.47
CA PHE A 66 33.62 -32.10 26.11
C PHE A 66 34.53 -32.94 25.22
N ILE A 67 34.35 -32.83 23.91
CA ILE A 67 35.20 -33.44 22.89
C ILE A 67 35.59 -32.38 21.86
N CYS A 68 36.75 -32.55 21.24
CA CYS A 68 37.17 -31.75 20.09
C CYS A 68 36.99 -32.58 18.82
N VAL A 69 36.11 -32.14 17.93
CA VAL A 69 35.85 -32.80 16.64
C VAL A 69 36.34 -31.94 15.49
N ASN A 70 36.69 -32.56 14.37
CA ASN A 70 37.20 -31.83 13.20
C ASN A 70 36.16 -30.84 12.68
N GLU A 71 36.61 -29.66 12.30
CA GLU A 71 35.84 -28.68 11.54
C GLU A 71 35.57 -29.20 10.13
N ALA A 72 34.34 -29.04 9.66
CA ALA A 72 33.98 -29.21 8.27
C ALA A 72 34.10 -27.86 7.55
N SER A 73 34.67 -27.86 6.36
CA SER A 73 34.94 -26.64 5.60
C SER A 73 33.97 -26.44 4.43
N ASN A 74 33.37 -27.51 3.92
CA ASN A 74 32.54 -27.49 2.73
C ASN A 74 31.23 -28.27 2.91
N VAL A 75 30.24 -27.92 2.09
CA VAL A 75 29.05 -28.76 1.91
C VAL A 75 29.49 -30.14 1.40
N GLY A 76 28.92 -31.19 1.98
CA GLY A 76 29.25 -32.58 1.68
C GLY A 76 30.33 -33.19 2.59
N ASP A 77 31.06 -32.39 3.37
CA ASP A 77 32.05 -32.89 4.32
C ASP A 77 31.42 -33.79 5.38
N VAL A 78 32.18 -34.81 5.83
CA VAL A 78 31.71 -35.77 6.82
C VAL A 78 31.60 -35.10 8.19
N CYS A 79 30.46 -35.28 8.83
CA CYS A 79 30.16 -34.69 10.13
C CYS A 79 29.43 -35.68 11.04
N GLN A 80 29.41 -35.39 12.32
CA GLN A 80 28.59 -36.05 13.33
C GLN A 80 27.61 -35.09 14.00
N TYR A 81 27.96 -33.80 14.06
CA TYR A 81 27.21 -32.75 14.73
C TYR A 81 27.17 -31.48 13.89
N ASP A 82 26.07 -30.71 13.98
CA ASP A 82 25.86 -29.48 13.19
C ASP A 82 26.95 -28.43 13.39
N ILE A 83 27.50 -28.33 14.60
CA ILE A 83 28.56 -27.37 14.95
C ILE A 83 29.83 -27.56 14.13
N GLN A 84 30.09 -28.75 13.58
CA GLN A 84 31.21 -28.98 12.67
C GLN A 84 31.05 -28.19 11.37
N CYS A 85 29.81 -28.07 10.88
CA CYS A 85 29.47 -27.35 9.67
C CYS A 85 29.39 -25.82 9.93
N GLY A 86 28.92 -25.44 11.12
CA GLY A 86 28.53 -24.07 11.44
C GLY A 86 29.64 -23.01 11.37
N LYS A 87 30.91 -23.38 11.57
CA LYS A 87 32.02 -22.43 11.58
C LYS A 87 32.35 -21.89 10.18
N ALA A 88 32.45 -22.78 9.19
CA ALA A 88 32.76 -22.40 7.82
C ALA A 88 31.49 -22.02 7.04
N LEU A 89 30.41 -22.79 7.20
CA LEU A 89 29.19 -22.67 6.41
C LEU A 89 28.12 -21.78 7.06
N GLY A 90 28.37 -21.25 8.26
CA GLY A 90 27.42 -20.42 9.01
C GLY A 90 26.32 -21.22 9.72
N ILE A 91 25.51 -20.51 10.52
CA ILE A 91 24.50 -21.10 11.42
C ILE A 91 23.31 -21.78 10.70
N HIS A 92 23.17 -21.53 9.39
CA HIS A 92 22.13 -22.12 8.54
C HIS A 92 22.59 -23.42 7.87
N SER A 93 23.73 -23.97 8.31
CA SER A 93 24.16 -25.33 7.98
C SER A 93 23.75 -26.35 9.05
N GLU A 94 23.68 -27.61 8.66
CA GLU A 94 23.37 -28.76 9.52
C GLU A 94 24.12 -30.01 9.06
N CYS A 95 24.28 -30.97 9.97
CA CYS A 95 24.82 -32.27 9.69
C CYS A 95 23.70 -33.26 9.37
N LYS A 96 23.38 -33.44 8.09
CA LYS A 96 22.31 -34.36 7.68
C LYS A 96 22.78 -35.81 7.75
N LYS A 97 22.08 -36.60 8.57
CA LYS A 97 22.23 -38.05 8.67
C LYS A 97 21.22 -38.76 7.76
N ASN A 98 21.55 -39.97 7.33
CA ASN A 98 20.63 -40.80 6.57
C ASN A 98 19.47 -41.29 7.47
N ILE A 99 18.26 -41.34 6.90
CA ILE A 99 17.07 -41.84 7.59
C ILE A 99 17.30 -43.30 7.99
N GLY A 100 17.15 -43.62 9.27
CA GLY A 100 17.36 -44.97 9.81
C GLY A 100 18.80 -45.29 10.22
N GLU A 101 19.76 -44.36 10.06
CA GLU A 101 21.17 -44.56 10.41
C GLU A 101 21.69 -43.45 11.35
N ALA A 102 20.98 -43.18 12.45
CA ALA A 102 21.30 -42.08 13.36
C ALA A 102 22.71 -42.18 14.00
N ASP A 103 23.25 -43.39 14.12
CA ASP A 103 24.56 -43.67 14.69
C ASP A 103 25.72 -43.49 13.69
N LYS A 104 25.42 -43.34 12.39
CA LYS A 104 26.45 -43.13 11.37
C LYS A 104 26.75 -41.64 11.18
N ALA A 105 27.92 -41.38 10.62
CA ALA A 105 28.32 -40.04 10.22
C ALA A 105 27.39 -39.51 9.12
N GLY A 106 27.01 -38.24 9.24
CA GLY A 106 26.26 -37.49 8.24
C GLY A 106 27.16 -36.70 7.31
N ARG A 107 26.54 -35.82 6.52
CA ARG A 107 27.25 -34.85 5.67
C ARG A 107 26.71 -33.44 5.89
N CYS A 108 27.60 -32.46 5.87
CA CYS A 108 27.22 -31.05 6.00
C CYS A 108 26.36 -30.63 4.81
N GLN A 109 25.27 -29.91 5.08
CA GLN A 109 24.42 -29.29 4.08
C GLN A 109 23.77 -28.02 4.64
N CYS A 110 23.15 -27.23 3.76
CA CYS A 110 22.26 -26.17 4.21
C CYS A 110 20.93 -26.75 4.70
N LYS A 111 20.33 -26.08 5.69
CA LYS A 111 18.99 -26.37 6.20
C LYS A 111 17.94 -26.17 5.10
N GLN A 112 16.71 -26.64 5.34
CA GLN A 112 15.63 -26.61 4.34
C GLN A 112 15.32 -25.20 3.79
N ASP A 113 15.39 -24.16 4.63
CA ASP A 113 15.11 -22.77 4.25
C ASP A 113 16.39 -21.94 4.07
N SER A 114 17.46 -22.58 3.60
CA SER A 114 18.71 -21.92 3.23
C SER A 114 19.33 -22.54 1.98
N HIS A 115 20.20 -21.78 1.33
CA HIS A 115 20.95 -22.24 0.17
C HIS A 115 22.43 -21.94 0.31
N TYR A 116 23.23 -22.70 -0.43
CA TYR A 116 24.68 -22.54 -0.45
C TYR A 116 25.08 -21.57 -1.56
N GLN A 117 25.77 -20.49 -1.18
CA GLN A 117 26.33 -19.51 -2.09
C GLN A 117 27.67 -19.04 -1.51
N ASP A 118 28.69 -18.87 -2.34
CA ASP A 118 30.00 -18.30 -1.96
C ASP A 118 30.63 -18.85 -0.66
N GLY A 119 30.46 -20.14 -0.39
CA GLY A 119 31.06 -20.81 0.77
C GLY A 119 30.21 -20.86 2.03
N ILE A 120 29.03 -20.24 2.05
CA ILE A 120 28.18 -20.10 3.25
C ILE A 120 26.73 -20.51 2.92
N CYS A 121 26.00 -20.97 3.93
CA CYS A 121 24.55 -21.16 3.84
C CYS A 121 23.82 -19.86 4.19
N TYR A 122 23.15 -19.24 3.22
CA TYR A 122 22.31 -18.06 3.43
C TYR A 122 20.86 -18.48 3.69
N PRO A 123 20.17 -17.90 4.68
CA PRO A 123 18.74 -18.11 4.83
C PRO A 123 17.99 -17.51 3.63
N ASN A 124 16.96 -18.22 3.20
CA ASN A 124 16.09 -17.84 2.10
C ASN A 124 15.07 -16.82 2.58
N SER A 125 14.93 -15.72 1.84
CA SER A 125 13.94 -14.67 2.02
C SER A 125 13.23 -14.41 0.69
N ARG A 126 11.91 -14.25 0.74
CA ARG A 126 11.06 -13.89 -0.40
C ARG A 126 11.07 -12.38 -0.64
N ILE A 127 10.54 -11.94 -1.78
CA ILE A 127 10.35 -10.52 -2.06
C ILE A 127 9.44 -9.90 -0.99
N GLY A 128 9.84 -8.74 -0.47
CA GLY A 128 9.20 -8.04 0.64
C GLY A 128 9.62 -8.51 2.03
N GLU A 129 10.24 -9.69 2.18
CA GLU A 129 10.73 -10.19 3.48
C GLU A 129 12.06 -9.54 3.88
N ALA A 130 12.41 -9.69 5.16
CA ALA A 130 13.64 -9.12 5.71
C ALA A 130 14.89 -9.81 5.15
N CYS A 131 15.92 -9.01 4.89
CA CYS A 131 17.21 -9.48 4.40
C CYS A 131 18.37 -8.69 5.00
N GLN A 132 19.55 -9.28 4.95
CA GLN A 132 20.82 -8.64 5.33
C GLN A 132 21.71 -8.40 4.11
N VAL A 133 21.69 -9.33 3.16
CA VAL A 133 22.46 -9.29 1.91
C VAL A 133 21.62 -9.80 0.74
N ASN A 134 22.06 -9.53 -0.49
CA ASN A 134 21.37 -9.94 -1.71
C ASN A 134 21.17 -11.46 -1.78
N ASP A 135 22.16 -12.24 -1.31
CA ASP A 135 22.09 -13.71 -1.28
C ASP A 135 21.07 -14.25 -0.27
N ASN A 136 20.34 -13.40 0.48
CA ASN A 136 19.14 -13.88 1.17
C ASN A 136 17.96 -14.01 0.21
N CYS A 137 17.90 -13.15 -0.81
CA CYS A 137 16.74 -12.97 -1.66
C CYS A 137 16.69 -14.02 -2.76
N VAL A 138 15.79 -14.99 -2.61
CA VAL A 138 15.61 -16.09 -3.57
C VAL A 138 14.30 -15.94 -4.32
N ILE A 139 14.35 -16.16 -5.63
CA ILE A 139 13.20 -16.13 -6.53
C ILE A 139 13.17 -17.38 -7.42
N LEU A 140 12.01 -17.68 -8.00
CA LEU A 140 11.83 -18.89 -8.82
C LEU A 140 12.42 -18.74 -10.23
N THR A 141 12.44 -17.54 -10.81
CA THR A 141 12.95 -17.31 -12.15
C THR A 141 14.48 -17.45 -12.20
N PRO A 142 15.03 -18.40 -12.99
CA PRO A 142 16.47 -18.59 -13.08
C PRO A 142 17.14 -17.44 -13.84
N ASN A 143 18.36 -17.09 -13.44
CA ASN A 143 19.18 -16.00 -14.01
C ASN A 143 18.59 -14.58 -13.84
N LEU A 144 17.54 -14.43 -13.05
CA LEU A 144 17.08 -13.13 -12.56
C LEU A 144 17.55 -12.98 -11.10
N ALA A 145 18.06 -11.80 -10.74
CA ALA A 145 18.55 -11.54 -9.39
C ALA A 145 17.59 -10.62 -8.64
N ALA A 146 17.27 -10.98 -7.39
CA ALA A 146 16.63 -10.09 -6.43
C ALA A 146 17.70 -9.41 -5.56
N TYR A 147 17.36 -8.26 -4.98
CA TYR A 147 18.30 -7.45 -4.20
C TYR A 147 17.79 -7.16 -2.81
N CYS A 148 18.70 -7.05 -1.85
CA CYS A 148 18.39 -6.57 -0.53
C CYS A 148 18.51 -5.04 -0.50
N ASP A 149 17.38 -4.36 -0.56
CA ASP A 149 17.30 -2.90 -0.49
C ASP A 149 16.52 -2.47 0.76
N HIS A 150 17.06 -1.52 1.51
CA HIS A 150 16.46 -1.06 2.78
C HIS A 150 16.02 -2.20 3.72
N SER A 151 16.83 -3.26 3.81
CA SER A 151 16.58 -4.47 4.62
C SER A 151 15.35 -5.28 4.20
N ARG A 152 14.87 -5.12 2.96
CA ARG A 152 13.86 -6.00 2.35
C ARG A 152 14.29 -6.48 0.98
N CYS A 153 13.90 -7.70 0.63
CA CYS A 153 14.12 -8.20 -0.72
C CYS A 153 13.22 -7.46 -1.71
N VAL A 154 13.79 -6.99 -2.81
CA VAL A 154 13.11 -6.26 -3.88
C VAL A 154 13.47 -6.83 -5.25
N CYS A 155 12.56 -6.65 -6.19
CA CYS A 155 12.80 -7.00 -7.59
C CYS A 155 13.80 -6.05 -8.25
N PRO A 156 14.50 -6.50 -9.31
CA PRO A 156 15.34 -5.64 -10.13
C PRO A 156 14.50 -4.57 -10.85
N PRO A 157 15.11 -3.49 -11.37
CA PRO A 157 14.40 -2.50 -12.17
C PRO A 157 13.64 -3.14 -13.33
N TYR A 158 12.45 -2.60 -13.64
CA TYR A 158 11.51 -3.12 -14.64
C TYR A 158 10.82 -4.45 -14.28
N TYR A 159 10.92 -4.88 -13.02
CA TYR A 159 10.18 -6.02 -12.50
C TYR A 159 9.47 -5.66 -11.21
N HIS A 160 8.40 -6.39 -10.90
CA HIS A 160 7.62 -6.24 -9.68
C HIS A 160 7.33 -7.63 -9.08
N PRO A 161 7.02 -7.73 -7.77
CA PRO A 161 6.69 -9.01 -7.16
C PRO A 161 5.38 -9.57 -7.68
N ASP A 162 5.30 -10.89 -7.80
CA ASP A 162 4.03 -11.59 -7.84
C ASP A 162 3.25 -11.45 -6.53
N ASP A 163 1.96 -11.83 -6.53
CA ASP A 163 1.07 -11.72 -5.36
C ASP A 163 1.60 -12.44 -4.11
N TYR A 164 2.46 -13.45 -4.27
CA TYR A 164 3.01 -14.26 -3.19
C TYR A 164 4.45 -13.88 -2.79
N GLY A 165 5.06 -12.89 -3.47
CA GLY A 165 6.46 -12.50 -3.32
C GLY A 165 7.47 -13.61 -3.63
N THR A 166 7.05 -14.65 -4.36
CA THR A 166 7.90 -15.79 -4.73
C THR A 166 8.74 -15.54 -5.97
N ASP A 167 8.35 -14.59 -6.81
CA ASP A 167 9.07 -14.28 -8.04
C ASP A 167 8.96 -12.81 -8.45
N CYS A 168 9.73 -12.44 -9.47
CA CYS A 168 9.71 -11.12 -10.07
C CYS A 168 9.18 -11.20 -11.51
N LEU A 169 8.06 -10.51 -11.77
CA LEU A 169 7.40 -10.47 -13.06
C LEU A 169 7.78 -9.19 -13.82
N PRO A 170 7.88 -9.24 -15.17
CA PRO A 170 8.12 -8.04 -15.96
C PRO A 170 7.06 -6.98 -15.70
N SER A 171 7.48 -5.75 -15.44
CA SER A 171 6.57 -4.63 -15.24
C SER A 171 6.21 -3.97 -16.56
N SER A 172 4.91 -3.77 -16.78
CA SER A 172 4.38 -3.05 -17.94
C SER A 172 3.35 -2.00 -17.50
N ASP A 173 3.58 -0.76 -17.93
CA ASP A 173 2.69 0.37 -17.72
C ASP A 173 1.48 0.31 -18.68
N LEU A 174 0.45 1.13 -18.43
CA LEU A 174 -0.68 1.28 -19.35
C LEU A 174 -0.23 1.61 -20.78
N GLY A 175 -0.71 0.82 -21.75
CA GLY A 175 -0.33 0.88 -23.15
C GLY A 175 1.00 0.20 -23.50
N GLY A 176 1.75 -0.30 -22.51
CA GLY A 176 2.93 -1.12 -22.69
C GLY A 176 2.58 -2.56 -23.08
N PRO A 177 3.51 -3.33 -23.67
CA PRO A 177 3.28 -4.70 -24.08
C PRO A 177 3.14 -5.64 -22.88
N CYS A 178 2.31 -6.67 -23.00
CA CYS A 178 2.10 -7.67 -21.95
C CYS A 178 1.77 -9.03 -22.56
N ILE A 179 1.94 -10.09 -21.77
CA ILE A 179 1.61 -11.47 -22.08
C ILE A 179 0.48 -11.94 -21.14
N THR A 180 0.57 -11.61 -19.86
CA THR A 180 -0.40 -11.97 -18.82
C THR A 180 -0.88 -10.75 -18.06
N ASP A 181 -2.05 -10.86 -17.42
CA ASP A 181 -2.62 -9.77 -16.61
C ASP A 181 -1.65 -9.31 -15.51
N ASP A 182 -0.88 -10.24 -14.95
CA ASP A 182 0.11 -9.97 -13.90
C ASP A 182 1.30 -9.12 -14.39
N ASP A 183 1.51 -8.96 -15.69
CA ASP A 183 2.57 -8.05 -16.18
C ASP A 183 2.20 -6.57 -15.95
N CYS A 184 0.90 -6.29 -15.82
CA CYS A 184 0.39 -4.93 -15.79
C CYS A 184 0.36 -4.38 -14.35
N ILE A 185 1.27 -3.46 -14.06
CA ILE A 185 1.47 -2.95 -12.69
C ILE A 185 0.39 -1.98 -12.23
N THR A 186 -0.38 -1.42 -13.16
CA THR A 186 -1.45 -0.47 -12.83
C THR A 186 -2.64 -1.21 -12.26
N MET A 187 -3.12 -0.78 -11.09
CA MET A 187 -4.29 -1.38 -10.46
C MET A 187 -5.52 -1.27 -11.37
N ASN A 188 -6.38 -2.30 -11.38
CA ASN A 188 -7.54 -2.39 -12.26
C ASN A 188 -7.19 -2.35 -13.76
N SER A 189 -6.01 -2.83 -14.14
CA SER A 189 -5.65 -3.10 -15.53
C SER A 189 -5.63 -4.61 -15.81
N ARG A 190 -5.55 -4.96 -17.09
CA ARG A 190 -5.43 -6.33 -17.61
C ARG A 190 -4.67 -6.31 -18.93
N CYS A 191 -4.21 -7.48 -19.35
CA CYS A 191 -3.49 -7.65 -20.58
C CYS A 191 -4.40 -7.96 -21.78
N ARG A 192 -4.26 -7.17 -22.85
CA ARG A 192 -4.88 -7.40 -24.17
C ARG A 192 -3.88 -7.14 -25.30
N ASN A 193 -2.73 -7.82 -25.25
CA ASN A 193 -1.48 -7.52 -25.99
C ASN A 193 -0.76 -6.26 -25.46
N VAL A 194 -1.53 -5.28 -24.98
CA VAL A 194 -1.04 -4.17 -24.18
C VAL A 194 -1.83 -4.05 -22.88
N CYS A 195 -1.25 -3.43 -21.86
CA CYS A 195 -1.94 -3.17 -20.61
C CYS A 195 -3.05 -2.13 -20.79
N GLU A 196 -4.29 -2.53 -20.51
CA GLU A 196 -5.49 -1.70 -20.64
C GLU A 196 -6.30 -1.74 -19.36
N CYS A 197 -7.12 -0.72 -19.11
CA CYS A 197 -8.02 -0.75 -17.96
C CYS A 197 -9.07 -1.86 -18.06
N ASN A 198 -9.44 -2.40 -16.90
CA ASN A 198 -10.54 -3.34 -16.76
C ASN A 198 -11.87 -2.71 -17.18
N MET A 199 -12.86 -3.56 -17.46
CA MET A 199 -14.21 -3.07 -17.75
C MET A 199 -14.75 -2.26 -16.57
N GLY A 200 -15.38 -1.12 -16.87
CA GLY A 200 -15.84 -0.16 -15.85
C GLY A 200 -14.74 0.78 -15.34
N TYR A 201 -13.52 0.69 -15.87
CA TYR A 201 -12.43 1.61 -15.59
C TYR A 201 -11.94 2.28 -16.87
N ILE A 202 -11.45 3.50 -16.73
CA ILE A 202 -10.93 4.32 -17.81
C ILE A 202 -9.55 4.87 -17.47
N VAL A 203 -8.71 5.00 -18.50
CA VAL A 203 -7.37 5.58 -18.36
C VAL A 203 -7.50 7.07 -18.04
N ASN A 204 -6.83 7.50 -16.97
CA ASN A 204 -6.74 8.90 -16.56
C ASN A 204 -5.98 9.77 -17.59
N GLU A 205 -6.03 11.09 -17.46
CA GLU A 205 -5.38 12.02 -18.40
C GLU A 205 -3.86 11.78 -18.54
N LYS A 206 -3.20 11.44 -17.43
CA LYS A 206 -1.74 11.20 -17.41
C LYS A 206 -1.33 9.81 -17.89
N ARG A 207 -2.28 8.91 -18.16
CA ARG A 207 -2.06 7.49 -18.49
C ARG A 207 -1.26 6.72 -17.44
N THR A 208 -1.40 7.09 -16.17
CA THR A 208 -0.72 6.45 -15.05
C THR A 208 -1.65 5.59 -14.21
N ASP A 209 -2.96 5.73 -14.39
CA ASP A 209 -3.94 5.07 -13.54
C ASP A 209 -5.25 4.74 -14.28
N CYS A 210 -5.97 3.73 -13.76
CA CYS A 210 -7.28 3.32 -14.20
C CYS A 210 -8.33 3.81 -13.19
N LEU A 211 -9.04 4.87 -13.54
CA LEU A 211 -10.09 5.46 -12.72
C LEU A 211 -11.42 4.76 -12.97
N LYS A 212 -12.21 4.54 -11.91
CA LYS A 212 -13.54 3.97 -12.06
C LYS A 212 -14.42 4.91 -12.88
N ALA A 213 -15.01 4.40 -13.96
CA ALA A 213 -15.98 5.15 -14.76
C ALA A 213 -17.27 5.35 -13.96
N ALA A 214 -17.91 6.50 -14.14
CA ALA A 214 -19.18 6.79 -13.49
C ALA A 214 -20.32 6.14 -14.27
N ASP A 215 -21.22 5.46 -13.54
CA ASP A 215 -22.37 4.79 -14.12
C ASP A 215 -23.64 5.65 -14.03
N LYS A 216 -23.64 6.67 -13.16
CA LYS A 216 -24.75 7.61 -12.95
C LYS A 216 -24.27 8.99 -12.51
N LEU A 217 -25.14 9.99 -12.66
CA LEU A 217 -24.89 11.31 -12.08
C LEU A 217 -24.69 11.21 -10.57
N HIS A 218 -23.88 12.13 -10.07
CA HIS A 218 -23.43 12.23 -8.68
C HIS A 218 -22.48 11.15 -8.20
N ASP A 219 -22.08 10.19 -9.04
CA ASP A 219 -20.97 9.29 -8.72
C ASP A 219 -19.67 10.08 -8.49
N PRO A 220 -18.78 9.58 -7.61
CA PRO A 220 -17.53 10.25 -7.31
C PRO A 220 -16.62 10.30 -8.54
N CYS A 221 -15.92 11.41 -8.71
CA CYS A 221 -14.99 11.61 -9.83
C CYS A 221 -13.83 12.52 -9.41
N ASP A 222 -12.72 12.33 -10.11
CA ASP A 222 -11.53 13.16 -10.06
C ASP A 222 -11.32 13.92 -11.38
N GLU A 223 -11.67 13.28 -12.50
CA GLU A 223 -11.50 13.80 -13.87
C GLU A 223 -12.82 13.76 -14.66
N ASP A 224 -13.00 14.69 -15.61
CA ASP A 224 -14.21 14.81 -16.44
C ASP A 224 -14.49 13.55 -17.28
N LYS A 225 -13.44 12.84 -17.68
CA LYS A 225 -13.53 11.64 -18.49
C LYS A 225 -14.31 10.53 -17.80
N GLN A 226 -14.25 10.43 -16.46
CA GLN A 226 -15.01 9.42 -15.70
C GLN A 226 -16.51 9.59 -15.90
N CYS A 227 -16.97 10.83 -16.00
CA CYS A 227 -18.37 11.16 -16.19
C CYS A 227 -18.75 11.04 -17.67
N SER A 228 -17.95 11.62 -18.56
CA SER A 228 -18.33 11.73 -19.98
C SER A 228 -18.26 10.43 -20.79
N GLU A 229 -17.57 9.38 -20.31
CA GLU A 229 -17.48 8.09 -21.02
C GLU A 229 -18.85 7.42 -21.20
N PHE A 230 -19.64 7.31 -20.13
CA PHE A 230 -20.95 6.63 -20.14
C PHE A 230 -22.12 7.57 -19.83
N LEU A 231 -21.86 8.79 -19.37
CA LEU A 231 -22.87 9.81 -19.10
C LEU A 231 -22.67 11.00 -20.05
N PRO A 232 -23.34 11.01 -21.22
CA PRO A 232 -23.19 12.08 -22.18
C PRO A 232 -23.49 13.44 -21.56
N ARG A 233 -22.70 14.45 -21.94
CA ARG A 233 -22.90 15.85 -21.53
C ARG A 233 -22.80 16.07 -20.01
N SER A 234 -21.98 15.26 -19.36
CA SER A 234 -21.62 15.40 -17.95
C SER A 234 -20.14 15.71 -17.77
N THR A 235 -19.79 16.28 -16.62
CA THR A 235 -18.44 16.71 -16.23
C THR A 235 -18.25 16.43 -14.75
N CYS A 236 -17.01 16.36 -14.29
CA CYS A 236 -16.71 16.26 -12.88
C CYS A 236 -16.79 17.64 -12.21
N ASP A 237 -17.66 17.80 -11.21
CA ASP A 237 -17.70 19.03 -10.43
C ASP A 237 -16.38 19.18 -9.62
N PRO A 238 -15.58 20.23 -9.85
CA PRO A 238 -14.25 20.35 -9.26
C PRO A 238 -14.28 20.56 -7.74
N ILE A 239 -15.42 21.02 -7.20
CA ILE A 239 -15.60 21.29 -5.76
C ILE A 239 -16.24 20.08 -5.08
N ARG A 240 -17.33 19.56 -5.65
CA ARG A 240 -18.09 18.44 -5.05
C ARG A 240 -17.47 17.08 -5.31
N LYS A 241 -16.56 16.98 -6.29
CA LYS A 241 -15.92 15.72 -6.72
C LYS A 241 -16.94 14.65 -7.09
N ARG A 242 -17.97 15.09 -7.83
CA ARG A 242 -19.08 14.25 -8.27
C ARG A 242 -19.50 14.62 -9.69
N CYS A 243 -19.92 13.62 -10.46
CA CYS A 243 -20.43 13.84 -11.81
C CYS A 243 -21.69 14.70 -11.79
N ASN A 244 -21.71 15.72 -12.63
CA ASN A 244 -22.83 16.64 -12.79
C ASN A 244 -23.00 16.99 -14.26
N CYS A 245 -24.16 17.55 -14.61
CA CYS A 245 -24.35 18.05 -15.97
C CYS A 245 -23.38 19.18 -16.28
N SER A 246 -22.89 19.19 -17.52
CA SER A 246 -22.01 20.26 -18.00
C SER A 246 -22.71 21.63 -17.95
N LEU A 247 -21.94 22.71 -18.05
CA LEU A 247 -22.46 24.06 -17.98
C LEU A 247 -23.59 24.30 -19.00
N GLY A 248 -24.69 24.91 -18.54
CA GLY A 248 -25.87 25.21 -19.38
C GLY A 248 -26.85 24.04 -19.53
N LEU A 249 -26.60 22.92 -18.84
CA LEU A 249 -27.50 21.78 -18.80
C LEU A 249 -28.07 21.58 -17.39
N HIS A 250 -29.16 20.83 -17.31
CA HIS A 250 -29.74 20.39 -16.05
C HIS A 250 -30.10 18.92 -16.11
N GLU A 251 -30.24 18.33 -14.92
CA GLU A 251 -30.58 16.93 -14.76
C GLU A 251 -32.09 16.72 -14.81
N VAL A 252 -32.52 15.73 -15.59
CA VAL A 252 -33.86 15.15 -15.59
C VAL A 252 -33.73 13.62 -15.61
N ASN A 253 -34.32 12.93 -14.64
CA ASN A 253 -34.33 11.47 -14.55
C ASN A 253 -32.95 10.82 -14.71
N GLY A 254 -31.89 11.44 -14.17
CA GLY A 254 -30.52 10.94 -14.23
C GLY A 254 -29.78 11.22 -15.55
N ALA A 255 -30.37 11.99 -16.47
CA ALA A 255 -29.73 12.40 -17.73
C ALA A 255 -29.66 13.93 -17.85
N CYS A 256 -28.72 14.41 -18.65
CA CYS A 256 -28.45 15.85 -18.82
C CYS A 256 -29.07 16.40 -20.08
N PHE A 257 -29.92 17.42 -19.93
CA PHE A 257 -30.63 18.09 -21.01
C PHE A 257 -30.22 19.56 -21.10
N GLN A 258 -30.30 20.13 -22.30
CA GLN A 258 -30.07 21.56 -22.51
C GLN A 258 -31.07 22.33 -21.66
N SER A 259 -30.61 23.32 -20.90
CA SER A 259 -31.54 24.17 -20.14
C SER A 259 -32.15 25.24 -21.05
N ALA A 260 -33.46 25.20 -21.20
CA ALA A 260 -34.29 26.21 -21.85
C ALA A 260 -35.33 26.72 -20.84
N ARG A 261 -35.44 28.05 -20.70
CA ARG A 261 -36.44 28.69 -19.85
C ARG A 261 -37.78 28.81 -20.59
N LEU A 262 -38.80 29.26 -19.87
CA LEU A 262 -40.10 29.55 -20.48
C LEU A 262 -39.97 30.55 -21.65
N HIS A 263 -40.65 30.23 -22.76
CA HIS A 263 -40.56 30.87 -24.08
C HIS A 263 -39.21 30.78 -24.79
N GLU A 264 -38.24 30.01 -24.28
CA GLU A 264 -37.04 29.69 -25.04
C GLU A 264 -37.27 28.47 -25.95
N PRO A 265 -36.49 28.33 -27.03
CA PRO A 265 -36.62 27.21 -27.94
C PRO A 265 -36.35 25.86 -27.26
N CYS A 266 -37.13 24.85 -27.61
CA CYS A 266 -36.95 23.47 -27.15
C CYS A 266 -37.27 22.48 -28.26
N THR A 267 -36.69 21.29 -28.17
CA THR A 267 -37.01 20.15 -29.03
C THR A 267 -37.86 19.12 -28.29
N GLN A 268 -37.66 19.02 -26.97
CA GLN A 268 -38.35 18.07 -26.11
C GLN A 268 -38.61 18.70 -24.73
N LYS A 269 -39.54 18.08 -24.00
CA LYS A 269 -40.04 18.61 -22.73
C LYS A 269 -38.97 18.66 -21.63
N GLU A 270 -38.04 17.72 -21.64
CA GLU A 270 -36.94 17.59 -20.67
C GLU A 270 -35.91 18.72 -20.79
N GLU A 271 -35.91 19.49 -21.87
CA GLU A 271 -35.05 20.69 -22.00
C GLU A 271 -35.62 21.89 -21.21
N CYS A 272 -36.91 21.86 -20.88
CA CYS A 272 -37.58 22.98 -20.26
C CYS A 272 -37.38 22.99 -18.74
N LEU A 273 -36.66 24.01 -18.23
CA LEU A 273 -36.33 24.18 -16.83
C LEU A 273 -37.20 25.28 -16.18
N ILE A 274 -37.96 24.90 -15.16
CA ILE A 274 -38.71 25.79 -14.26
C ILE A 274 -38.24 25.64 -12.81
N ASP A 275 -38.50 26.66 -11.98
CA ASP A 275 -38.05 26.71 -10.59
C ASP A 275 -38.56 25.53 -9.75
N SER A 276 -39.82 25.11 -9.97
CA SER A 276 -40.41 23.97 -9.26
C SER A 276 -39.83 22.61 -9.68
N ARG A 277 -39.12 22.54 -10.82
CA ARG A 277 -38.60 21.31 -11.46
C ARG A 277 -39.66 20.23 -11.69
N ASP A 278 -40.93 20.60 -11.67
CA ASP A 278 -42.05 19.68 -11.88
C ASP A 278 -42.39 19.61 -13.36
N LEU A 279 -41.84 18.61 -14.04
CA LEU A 279 -42.08 18.41 -15.47
C LEU A 279 -43.57 18.25 -15.80
N SER A 280 -44.44 17.85 -14.87
CA SER A 280 -45.88 17.73 -15.19
C SER A 280 -46.53 19.08 -15.56
N ARG A 281 -45.90 20.20 -15.20
CA ARG A 281 -46.45 21.56 -15.36
C ARG A 281 -45.97 22.31 -16.60
N ILE A 282 -45.07 21.70 -17.37
CA ILE A 282 -44.43 22.32 -18.53
C ILE A 282 -44.47 21.40 -19.74
N GLU A 283 -44.54 21.98 -20.92
CA GLU A 283 -44.55 21.30 -22.21
C GLU A 283 -43.68 22.04 -23.21
N CYS A 284 -43.09 21.28 -24.14
CA CYS A 284 -42.46 21.85 -25.33
C CYS A 284 -43.50 21.85 -26.46
N ASN A 285 -44.14 22.99 -26.70
CA ASN A 285 -45.21 23.10 -27.71
C ASN A 285 -44.88 24.20 -28.72
N GLY A 286 -45.07 23.91 -30.00
CA GLY A 286 -44.67 24.82 -31.08
C GLY A 286 -43.16 25.13 -31.10
N GLY A 287 -42.33 24.27 -30.49
CA GLY A 287 -40.88 24.47 -30.38
C GLY A 287 -40.44 25.43 -29.26
N PHE A 288 -41.34 25.79 -28.34
CA PHE A 288 -41.04 26.66 -27.20
C PHE A 288 -41.55 26.06 -25.89
N CYS A 289 -40.81 26.31 -24.81
CA CYS A 289 -41.22 25.89 -23.47
C CYS A 289 -42.41 26.72 -22.98
N ILE A 290 -43.55 26.09 -22.73
CA ILE A 290 -44.78 26.74 -22.24
C ILE A 290 -45.38 25.96 -21.07
N CYS A 291 -46.19 26.62 -20.22
CA CYS A 291 -46.91 25.92 -19.17
C CYS A 291 -47.92 24.93 -19.75
N ALA A 292 -48.02 23.76 -19.13
CA ALA A 292 -49.01 22.74 -19.45
C ALA A 292 -50.43 23.24 -19.18
N GLU A 293 -51.42 22.53 -19.71
CA GLU A 293 -52.82 22.89 -19.51
C GLU A 293 -53.18 23.03 -18.02
N HIS A 294 -53.93 24.08 -17.68
CA HIS A 294 -54.32 24.46 -16.30
C HIS A 294 -53.22 25.05 -15.40
N TYR A 295 -52.02 25.28 -15.92
CA TYR A 295 -50.96 26.02 -15.22
C TYR A 295 -50.76 27.42 -15.81
N GLU A 296 -50.47 28.39 -14.94
CA GLU A 296 -50.20 29.77 -15.32
C GLU A 296 -48.75 30.16 -15.02
N MET A 297 -48.16 30.94 -15.93
CA MET A 297 -46.78 31.41 -15.81
C MET A 297 -46.65 32.48 -14.74
N VAL A 298 -45.65 32.34 -13.87
CA VAL A 298 -45.29 33.33 -12.87
C VAL A 298 -43.84 33.74 -13.06
N ASN A 299 -43.59 35.06 -13.07
CA ASN A 299 -42.25 35.65 -13.16
C ASN A 299 -41.36 35.13 -14.30
N ARG A 300 -41.96 34.53 -15.35
CA ARG A 300 -41.25 33.84 -16.44
C ARG A 300 -40.29 32.73 -15.98
N SER A 301 -40.46 32.21 -14.77
CA SER A 301 -39.56 31.22 -14.18
C SER A 301 -40.27 29.95 -13.69
N ASP A 302 -41.59 30.01 -13.47
CA ASP A 302 -42.34 28.85 -12.99
C ASP A 302 -43.78 28.79 -13.54
N CYS A 303 -44.39 27.62 -13.41
CA CYS A 303 -45.77 27.32 -13.78
C CYS A 303 -46.55 26.88 -12.53
N ILE A 304 -47.55 27.67 -12.11
CA ILE A 304 -48.35 27.39 -10.91
C ILE A 304 -49.78 27.03 -11.26
N ASP A 305 -50.41 26.20 -10.42
CA ASP A 305 -51.85 25.94 -10.53
C ASP A 305 -52.61 27.08 -9.83
N PRO A 306 -53.33 27.95 -10.56
CA PRO A 306 -54.04 29.09 -9.96
C PRO A 306 -55.17 28.64 -9.02
N ARG A 307 -55.65 27.38 -9.13
CA ARG A 307 -56.70 26.82 -8.29
C ARG A 307 -56.18 26.28 -6.95
N ARG A 308 -54.87 26.08 -6.83
CA ARG A 308 -54.19 25.66 -5.60
C ARG A 308 -53.51 26.83 -4.88
N THR A 309 -54.19 27.97 -4.80
CA THR A 309 -53.79 29.02 -3.85
C THR A 309 -53.88 28.42 -2.44
N PHE A 310 -52.75 28.34 -1.74
CA PHE A 310 -52.73 27.86 -0.35
C PHE A 310 -53.67 28.72 0.53
N PRO A 311 -54.46 28.11 1.42
CA PRO A 311 -55.27 28.84 2.39
C PRO A 311 -54.34 29.49 3.41
N GLY A 312 -53.99 30.76 3.22
CA GLY A 312 -53.04 31.40 4.12
C GLY A 312 -52.55 32.79 3.79
N THR A 313 -53.35 33.65 3.15
CA THR A 313 -53.10 35.10 3.20
C THR A 313 -54.43 35.85 3.31
N PRO A 314 -54.68 36.57 4.42
CA PRO A 314 -55.88 37.41 4.53
C PRO A 314 -55.62 38.70 3.75
N THR A 315 -56.19 38.80 2.55
CA THR A 315 -56.41 40.10 1.90
C THR A 315 -57.62 40.76 2.53
N GLY A 316 -57.39 41.46 3.64
CA GLY A 316 -58.30 42.44 4.21
C GLY A 316 -57.58 43.78 4.31
N VAL A 317 -57.89 44.69 3.40
CA VAL A 317 -57.46 46.09 3.46
C VAL A 317 -57.97 46.68 4.79
N GLY A 318 -57.03 47.09 5.64
CA GLY A 318 -57.30 47.75 6.90
C GLY A 318 -56.06 48.52 7.34
N VAL A 319 -55.97 49.78 6.93
CA VAL A 319 -54.98 50.73 7.45
C VAL A 319 -55.28 50.95 8.94
N MET A 320 -54.42 50.44 9.82
CA MET A 320 -54.37 50.81 11.23
C MET A 320 -52.90 51.00 11.61
N ARG A 321 -52.53 52.26 11.83
CA ARG A 321 -51.29 52.67 12.50
C ARG A 321 -51.17 51.91 13.81
N GLN A 322 -50.07 51.20 14.03
CA GLN A 322 -49.62 50.86 15.38
C GLN A 322 -48.25 51.49 15.63
N ILE A 323 -48.27 52.40 16.59
CA ILE A 323 -47.14 53.12 17.15
C ILE A 323 -46.31 52.10 17.93
N ASN A 324 -45.02 52.05 17.61
CA ASN A 324 -44.06 51.15 18.22
C ASN A 324 -43.66 51.70 19.61
N THR A 325 -44.38 51.31 20.67
CA THR A 325 -44.01 51.62 22.06
C THR A 325 -43.22 50.47 22.66
N SER A 326 -41.91 50.47 22.44
CA SER A 326 -40.95 49.65 23.21
C SER A 326 -39.54 50.24 23.10
N LEU A 327 -39.38 51.52 23.45
CA LEU A 327 -38.06 52.10 23.76
C LEU A 327 -38.18 53.41 24.55
N MET A 328 -38.72 53.36 25.76
CA MET A 328 -38.53 54.43 26.76
C MET A 328 -38.81 53.85 28.16
N MET A 329 -37.77 53.40 28.86
CA MET A 329 -37.62 53.55 30.32
C MET A 329 -36.26 53.02 30.76
N VAL A 330 -35.19 53.67 30.29
CA VAL A 330 -33.95 53.82 31.06
C VAL A 330 -33.42 55.22 30.72
N ILE A 331 -32.87 55.90 31.72
CA ILE A 331 -32.21 57.22 31.69
C ILE A 331 -33.16 58.40 31.98
N THR A 332 -33.58 58.47 33.25
CA THR A 332 -33.69 59.75 33.97
C THR A 332 -32.47 59.89 34.86
N ALA A 333 -31.43 60.59 34.41
CA ALA A 333 -30.49 61.34 35.25
C ALA A 333 -29.53 62.13 34.36
N ILE A 334 -29.32 63.40 34.75
CA ILE A 334 -28.25 64.32 34.34
C ILE A 334 -28.59 65.24 33.15
N ALA A 335 -29.29 66.32 33.49
CA ALA A 335 -29.02 67.65 32.95
C ALA A 335 -28.89 68.61 34.13
N ALA A 336 -27.69 68.68 34.70
CA ALA A 336 -27.24 69.80 35.50
C ALA A 336 -25.89 70.20 34.95
N LEU A 337 -25.74 71.51 34.73
CA LEU A 337 -24.50 72.27 34.48
C LEU A 337 -24.10 72.49 33.01
N TRP A 338 -24.45 73.73 32.60
CA TRP A 338 -23.93 74.60 31.53
C TRP A 338 -24.41 74.39 30.09
#